data_AF-A0A3S1FB08-F1
#
_entry.id   AF-A0A3S1FB08-F1
#
_cell.length_a   1.000
_cell.length_b   1.000
_cell.length_c   1.000
_cell.angle_alpha   90.00
_cell.angle_beta   90.00
_cell.angle_gamma   90.00
#
_symmetry.space_group_name_H-M   'P 1'
#
loop_
_entity.id
_entity.type
_entity.pdbx_description
1 polymer ?
#
loop_
_entity_poly.entity_id
_entity_poly.type
_entity_poly.pdbx_seq_one_letter_code
_entity_poly.pdbx_strand_id
1 'polypeptide(L)' 'DHLAGVLIHAEAGGHAARFDGSAYLPSHLGGGLLVAPDRESWHELRRELWAA' A
#
# COMPACT_ATOMS: atom_id res chain seq x y z
N ASP A 1 -4.20 -5.67 12.06
CA ASP A 1 -3.36 -6.85 11.70
C ASP A 1 -2.20 -6.49 10.76
N HIS A 2 -2.32 -5.48 9.90
CA HIS A 2 -1.29 -5.14 8.90
C HIS A 2 -0.10 -4.27 9.37
N LEU A 3 -0.22 -3.56 10.49
CA LEU A 3 0.77 -2.57 10.93
C LEU A 3 2.22 -3.10 10.96
N ALA A 4 2.45 -4.24 11.60
CA ALA A 4 3.80 -4.79 11.72
C ALA A 4 4.40 -5.11 10.34
N GLY A 5 3.61 -5.68 9.43
CA GLY A 5 4.05 -5.97 8.07
C GLY A 5 4.35 -4.72 7.25
N VAL A 6 3.52 -3.67 7.40
CA VAL A 6 3.76 -2.37 6.74
C VAL A 6 5.08 -1.75 7.17
N LEU A 7 5.41 -1.80 8.47
CA LEU A 7 6.68 -1.26 8.97
C LEU A 7 7.87 -2.06 8.42
N ILE A 8 7.84 -3.39 8.52
CA ILE A 8 8.93 -4.24 8.01
C ILE A 8 9.14 -4.01 6.51
N HIS A 9 8.06 -3.96 5.74
CA HIS A 9 8.12 -3.76 4.29
C HIS A 9 8.71 -2.39 3.93
N ALA A 10 8.31 -1.33 4.63
CA ALA A 10 8.84 0.01 4.43
C ALA A 10 10.35 0.09 4.71
N GLU A 11 10.83 -0.53 5.80
CA GLU A 11 12.26 -0.61 6.12
C GLU A 11 13.06 -1.39 5.06
N ALA A 12 12.43 -2.34 4.39
CA ALA A 12 13.01 -3.08 3.27
C ALA A 12 12.99 -2.31 1.93
N GLY A 13 12.52 -1.05 1.91
CA GLY A 13 12.39 -0.22 0.71
C GLY A 13 11.06 -0.36 -0.02
N GLY A 14 10.15 -1.17 0.52
CA GLY A 14 8.82 -1.42 -0.01
C GLY A 14 7.85 -0.23 0.11
N HIS A 15 6.82 -0.22 -0.73
CA HIS A 15 5.75 0.79 -0.67
C HIS A 15 4.40 0.18 -0.32
N ALA A 16 3.75 0.71 0.73
CA ALA A 16 2.40 0.35 1.15
C ALA A 16 1.56 1.61 1.34
N ALA A 17 0.39 1.67 0.71
CA ALA A 17 -0.53 2.80 0.79
C ALA A 17 -1.98 2.34 0.59
N ARG A 18 -2.93 3.14 1.07
CA ARG A 18 -4.35 2.93 0.81
C ARG A 18 -4.64 3.12 -0.67
N PHE A 19 -5.77 2.61 -1.16
CA PHE A 19 -6.14 2.71 -2.59
C PHE A 19 -6.23 4.14 -3.14
N ASP A 20 -6.45 5.13 -2.29
CA ASP A 20 -6.43 6.56 -2.63
C ASP A 20 -5.02 7.16 -2.65
N GLY A 21 -3.99 6.40 -2.30
CA GLY A 21 -2.59 6.82 -2.20
C GLY A 21 -2.19 7.40 -0.85
N SER A 22 -3.13 7.55 0.09
CA SER A 22 -2.80 8.02 1.44
C SER A 22 -2.05 6.95 2.24
N ALA A 23 -1.23 7.40 3.20
CA ALA A 23 -0.48 6.49 4.06
C ALA A 23 -1.42 5.61 4.90
N TYR A 24 -0.99 4.37 5.16
CA TYR A 24 -1.66 3.53 6.14
C TYR A 24 -1.44 4.06 7.55
N LEU A 25 -2.49 4.02 8.38
CA LEU A 25 -2.45 4.29 9.81
C LEU A 25 -3.16 3.15 10.53
N PRO A 26 -2.72 2.75 11.75
CA PRO A 26 -3.36 1.69 12.52
C PRO A 26 -4.84 1.96 12.85
N SER A 27 -5.23 3.24 12.89
CA SER A 27 -6.60 3.67 13.15
C SER A 27 -7.53 3.52 11.93
N HIS A 28 -7.02 3.19 10.75
CA HIS A 28 -7.85 2.90 9.59
C HIS A 28 -8.52 1.54 9.74
N LEU A 29 -9.83 1.55 10.01
CA LEU A 29 -10.65 0.35 10.19
C LEU A 29 -11.35 -0.13 8.91
N GLY A 30 -11.19 0.59 7.79
CA GLY A 30 -11.88 0.28 6.54
C GLY A 30 -11.10 0.68 5.29
N GLY A 31 -11.67 0.35 4.13
CA GLY A 31 -10.96 0.39 2.86
C GLY A 31 -9.96 -0.77 2.75
N GLY A 32 -8.94 -0.60 1.91
CA GLY A 32 -7.89 -1.60 1.74
C GLY A 32 -6.52 -0.98 1.53
N LEU A 33 -5.52 -1.86 1.51
CA LEU A 33 -4.12 -1.55 1.36
C LEU A 33 -3.60 -2.21 0.08
N LEU A 34 -2.83 -1.48 -0.70
CA LEU A 34 -2.02 -2.03 -1.78
C LEU A 34 -0.55 -1.95 -1.35
N VAL A 35 0.18 -3.03 -1.61
CA VAL A 35 1.58 -3.20 -1.21
C VAL A 35 2.38 -3.63 -2.44
N ALA A 36 3.50 -2.97 -2.69
CA ALA A 36 4.38 -3.25 -3.82
C ALA A 36 5.87 -3.08 -3.44
N PRO A 37 6.81 -3.66 -4.21
CA PRO A 37 8.25 -3.55 -3.93
C PRO A 37 8.78 -2.12 -3.93
N ASP A 38 8.13 -1.21 -4.65
CA ASP A 38 8.49 0.20 -4.75
C ASP A 38 7.25 1.03 -5.16
N ARG A 39 7.43 2.35 -5.26
CA ARG A 39 6.33 3.29 -5.58
C ARG A 39 5.85 3.18 -7.03
N GLU A 40 6.73 2.91 -7.98
CA GLU A 40 6.38 2.80 -9.40
C GLU A 40 5.50 1.56 -9.64
N SER A 41 5.96 0.41 -9.13
CA SER A 41 5.21 -0.85 -9.09
C SER A 41 3.84 -0.68 -8.41
N TRP A 42 3.76 0.12 -7.35
CA TRP A 42 2.48 0.41 -6.68
C TRP A 42 1.51 1.18 -7.59
N HIS A 43 2.01 2.19 -8.30
CA HIS A 43 1.21 2.96 -9.24
C HIS A 43 0.78 2.13 -10.44
N GLU A 44 1.63 1.23 -10.94
CA GLU A 44 1.28 0.25 -11.97
C GLU A 44 0.14 -0.65 -11.51
N LEU A 45 0.31 -1.33 -10.37
CA LEU A 45 -0.73 -2.21 -9.81
C LEU A 45 -2.06 -1.47 -9.62
N ARG A 46 -2.03 -0.23 -9.11
CA ARG A 46 -3.25 0.58 -8.96
C ARG A 46 -3.86 0.98 -10.30
N ARG A 47 -3.08 1.20 -11.36
CA ARG A 47 -3.66 1.48 -12.68
C ARG A 47 -4.34 0.23 -13.23
N GLU A 48 -3.66 -0.92 -13.18
CA GLU A 48 -4.18 -2.17 -13.74
C GLU A 48 -5.43 -2.68 -13.02
N LEU A 49 -5.45 -2.64 -11.68
CA LEU A 49 -6.59 -3.09 -10.87
C LEU A 49 -7.85 -2.23 -11.04
N TRP A 50 -7.72 -1.00 -11.55
CA TRP A 50 -8.82 -0.06 -11.78
C TRP A 50 -8.95 0.35 -13.25
N ALA A 51 -8.24 -0.30 -14.16
CA ALA A 51 -8.50 -0.17 -15.59
C ALA A 51 -9.86 -0.81 -15.89
N ALA A 52 -10.70 -0.10 -16.66
CA ALA A 52 -12.05 -0.54 -17.01
C ALA A 52 -12.07 -1.69 -18.01
#